data_AF-A0A517ZB62-F1
#
_entry.id   AF-A0A517ZB62-F1
#
_cell.length_a   1.000
_cell.length_b   1.000
_cell.length_c   1.000
_cell.angle_alpha   90.00
_cell.angle_beta   90.00
_cell.angle_gamma   90.00
#
_symmetry.space_group_name_H-M   'P 1'
#
loop_
_entity.id
_entity.type
_entity.pdbx_description
1 polymer ?
#
loop_
_entity_poly.entity_id
_entity_poly.type
_entity_poly.pdbx_seq_one_letter_code
_entity_poly.pdbx_strand_id
1 'polypeptide(L)'
;MFSPFEELEYLADYLPDEGEAVVVTRQQGELVCQPWRRDDLRDGVEDADLYGMLVQANERLNALGSTPLWSSAIFMFWFAVLMHGLLGLGLQQWYVVPGVGLMVMYGCFHWIRHRQHHFFLREVLPALKSELRARGITPYALLSGVRQHAELRTLLDDLIRWVPDAAPRSLHRRSP
;
A
#
# COMPACT_ATOMS: atom_id res chain seq x y z
N MET A 1 0.26 42.38 7.97
CA MET A 1 1.27 41.55 7.27
C MET A 1 2.46 41.50 8.20
N PHE A 2 2.68 40.37 8.86
CA PHE A 2 3.87 40.20 9.70
C PHE A 2 5.09 40.14 8.80
N SER A 3 6.14 40.86 9.19
CA SER A 3 7.42 40.80 8.49
C SER A 3 7.99 39.37 8.64
N PRO A 4 8.61 38.78 7.61
CA PRO A 4 9.27 37.49 7.74
C PRO A 4 10.36 37.47 8.84
N PHE A 5 10.86 38.64 9.25
CA PHE A 5 11.78 38.78 10.38
C PHE A 5 11.07 38.74 11.75
N GLU A 6 9.86 39.27 11.84
CA GLU A 6 9.06 39.31 13.08
C GLU A 6 8.53 37.91 13.43
N GLU A 7 8.21 37.10 12.40
CA GLU A 7 7.88 35.69 12.56
C GLU A 7 9.07 34.84 13.07
N LEU A 8 10.30 35.19 12.69
CA LEU A 8 11.52 34.50 13.14
C LEU A 8 11.91 34.89 14.57
N GLU A 9 11.73 36.16 14.93
CA GLU A 9 11.96 36.66 16.28
C GLU A 9 10.99 36.04 17.28
N TYR A 10 9.71 35.93 16.92
CA TYR A 10 8.74 35.18 17.72
C TYR A 10 9.16 33.71 17.89
N LEU A 11 9.71 33.08 16.85
CA LEU A 11 10.14 31.69 16.90
C LEU A 11 11.37 31.49 17.81
N ALA A 12 12.27 32.48 17.87
CA ALA A 12 13.46 32.48 18.70
C ALA A 12 13.12 32.33 20.19
N ASP A 13 12.00 32.93 20.63
CA ASP A 13 11.51 32.84 22.01
C ASP A 13 11.00 31.43 22.40
N TYR A 14 10.74 30.56 21.43
CA TYR A 14 10.27 29.18 21.64
C TYR A 14 11.32 28.13 21.27
N LEU A 15 12.56 28.52 20.97
CA LEU A 15 13.64 27.57 20.78
C LEU A 15 14.05 26.97 22.14
N PRO A 16 14.24 25.64 22.24
CA PRO A 16 14.65 24.99 23.47
C PRO A 16 16.07 25.38 23.89
N ASP A 17 16.29 25.46 25.20
CA ASP A 17 17.59 25.77 25.79
C ASP A 17 18.57 24.61 25.61
N GLU A 18 19.48 24.76 24.63
CA GLU A 18 20.68 23.96 24.37
C GLU A 18 20.51 22.45 24.03
N GLY A 19 21.01 22.06 22.85
CA GLY A 19 21.30 20.66 22.49
C GLY A 19 20.20 19.92 21.71
N GLU A 20 18.99 20.46 21.63
CA GLU A 20 17.89 19.89 20.84
C GLU A 20 17.81 20.57 19.47
N ALA A 21 17.98 19.79 18.39
CA ALA A 21 17.66 20.28 17.06
C ALA A 21 16.13 20.40 16.94
N VAL A 22 15.64 21.39 16.18
CA VAL A 22 14.22 21.62 15.95
C VAL A 22 13.99 21.83 14.47
N VAL A 23 12.98 21.17 13.90
CA VAL A 23 12.51 21.45 12.54
C VAL A 23 11.49 22.56 12.61
N VAL A 24 11.70 23.61 11.83
CA VAL A 24 10.71 24.67 11.63
C VAL A 24 9.92 24.34 10.37
N THR A 25 8.65 24.02 10.51
CA THR A 25 7.76 23.78 9.37
C THR A 25 6.62 24.79 9.34
N ARG A 26 6.21 25.19 8.14
CA ARG A 26 5.03 26.05 7.96
C ARG A 26 3.80 25.16 7.80
N GLN A 27 2.95 25.12 8.82
CA GLN A 27 1.67 24.41 8.77
C GLN A 27 0.53 25.43 8.84
N GLN A 28 -0.40 25.36 7.88
CA GLN A 28 -1.61 26.20 7.85
C GLN A 28 -1.36 27.73 7.89
N GLY A 29 -0.16 28.18 7.51
CA GLY A 29 0.21 29.60 7.50
C GLY A 29 1.03 30.04 8.72
N GLU A 30 1.11 29.22 9.76
CA GLU A 30 1.88 29.48 10.98
C GLU A 30 3.17 28.66 10.98
N LEU A 31 4.23 29.22 11.59
CA LEU A 31 5.50 28.52 11.79
C LEU A 31 5.41 27.74 13.10
N VAL A 32 5.60 26.43 13.02
CA VAL A 32 5.53 25.54 14.18
C VAL A 32 6.90 24.91 14.39
N CYS A 33 7.43 25.04 15.61
CA CYS A 33 8.61 24.34 16.08
C CYS A 33 8.25 22.90 16.42
N GLN A 34 8.90 21.94 15.76
CA GLN A 34 8.77 20.52 16.10
C GLN A 34 10.15 19.97 16.48
N PRO A 35 10.27 19.18 17.56
CA PRO A 35 11.54 18.60 17.95
C PRO A 35 12.11 17.77 16.80
N TRP A 36 13.39 17.96 16.47
CA TRP A 36 14.08 17.21 15.42
C TRP A 36 14.22 15.75 15.86
N ARG A 37 13.29 14.92 15.38
CA ARG A 37 13.43 13.47 15.45
C ARG A 37 14.27 13.04 14.28
N ARG A 38 15.41 12.42 14.57
CA ARG A 38 16.38 11.94 13.58
C ARG A 38 15.79 10.89 12.61
N ASP A 39 14.61 10.35 12.90
CA ASP A 39 14.02 9.19 12.21
C ASP A 39 12.50 9.34 11.91
N ASP A 40 11.94 10.55 11.77
CA ASP A 40 10.50 10.74 11.40
C ASP A 40 10.10 10.08 10.06
N LEU A 41 11.06 9.74 9.19
CA LEU A 41 10.84 9.00 7.94
C LEU A 41 10.82 7.46 8.11
N ARG A 42 11.26 6.95 9.27
CA ARG A 42 11.32 5.53 9.64
C ARG A 42 10.16 5.09 10.56
N ASP A 43 9.55 6.03 11.26
CA ASP A 43 8.52 5.81 12.29
C ASP A 43 7.17 5.23 11.84
N GLY A 44 6.99 4.90 10.55
CA GLY A 44 5.75 4.26 10.10
C GLY A 44 5.55 2.84 10.62
N VAL A 45 6.63 2.14 11.03
CA VAL A 45 6.63 0.69 11.33
C VAL A 45 7.58 0.32 12.48
N GLU A 46 7.91 1.23 13.40
CA GLU A 46 8.74 0.88 14.58
C GLU A 46 7.95 0.17 15.69
N ASP A 47 6.62 0.29 15.66
CA ASP A 47 5.77 -0.39 16.62
C ASP A 47 5.54 -1.85 16.22
N ALA A 48 5.97 -2.78 17.08
CA ALA A 48 5.86 -4.22 16.90
C ALA A 48 4.42 -4.68 16.65
N ASP A 49 3.42 -4.02 17.24
CA ASP A 49 2.01 -4.38 17.06
C ASP A 49 1.50 -3.99 15.67
N LEU A 50 1.89 -2.81 15.18
CA LEU A 50 1.56 -2.35 13.83
C LEU A 50 2.28 -3.20 12.78
N TYR A 51 3.56 -3.50 13.00
CA TYR A 51 4.31 -4.38 12.12
C TYR A 51 3.70 -5.79 12.07
N GLY A 52 3.35 -6.37 13.22
CA GLY A 52 2.69 -7.68 13.30
C GLY A 52 1.35 -7.71 12.55
N MET A 53 0.55 -6.64 12.66
CA MET A 53 -0.69 -6.49 11.89
C MET A 53 -0.44 -6.44 10.37
N LEU A 54 0.57 -5.68 9.94
CA LEU A 54 0.93 -5.56 8.52
C LEU A 54 1.42 -6.89 7.95
N VAL A 55 2.25 -7.62 8.69
CA VAL A 55 2.74 -8.95 8.33
C VAL A 55 1.57 -9.93 8.21
N GLN A 56 0.70 -9.99 9.22
CA GLN A 56 -0.47 -10.87 9.21
C GLN A 56 -1.42 -10.55 8.06
N ALA A 57 -1.65 -9.26 7.76
CA ALA A 57 -2.47 -8.84 6.64
C ALA A 57 -1.86 -9.28 5.30
N ASN A 58 -0.54 -9.15 5.15
CA ASN A 58 0.18 -9.58 3.96
C ASN A 58 0.17 -11.10 3.78
N GLU A 59 0.32 -11.88 4.84
CA GLU A 59 0.18 -13.34 4.81
C GLU A 59 -1.21 -13.77 4.35
N ARG A 60 -2.26 -13.13 4.87
CA ARG A 60 -3.64 -13.39 4.45
C ARG A 60 -3.86 -13.04 2.97
N LEU A 61 -3.32 -11.92 2.50
CA LEU A 61 -3.37 -11.52 1.09
C LEU A 61 -2.65 -12.52 0.18
N ASN A 62 -1.52 -13.07 0.62
CA ASN A 62 -0.79 -14.10 -0.13
C ASN A 62 -1.54 -15.44 -0.12
N ALA A 63 -2.12 -15.84 1.01
CA ALA A 63 -2.89 -17.08 1.11
C ALA A 63 -4.09 -17.12 0.13
N LEU A 64 -4.71 -15.97 -0.14
CA LEU A 64 -5.81 -15.85 -1.09
C LEU A 64 -5.42 -16.17 -2.55
N GLY A 65 -4.14 -16.07 -2.90
CA GLY A 65 -3.63 -16.39 -4.23
C GLY A 65 -3.59 -17.88 -4.56
N SER A 66 -3.56 -18.76 -3.55
CA SER A 66 -3.46 -20.21 -3.74
C SER A 66 -4.69 -20.83 -4.42
N THR A 67 -5.89 -20.41 -4.02
CA THR A 67 -7.15 -20.98 -4.53
C THR A 67 -7.37 -20.79 -6.04
N PRO A 68 -7.19 -19.58 -6.63
CA PRO A 68 -7.34 -19.40 -8.07
C PRO A 68 -6.26 -20.14 -8.88
N LEU A 69 -5.04 -20.30 -8.34
CA LEU A 69 -3.98 -21.09 -8.98
C LEU A 69 -4.37 -22.57 -9.10
N TRP A 70 -4.92 -23.16 -8.05
CA TRP A 70 -5.41 -24.54 -8.11
C TRP A 70 -6.58 -24.68 -9.09
N SER A 71 -7.52 -23.73 -9.09
CA SER A 71 -8.65 -23.78 -10.03
C SER A 71 -8.20 -23.67 -11.49
N SER A 72 -7.21 -22.83 -11.80
CA SER A 72 -6.71 -22.64 -13.16
C SER A 72 -5.89 -23.85 -13.63
N ALA A 73 -5.11 -24.47 -12.74
CA ALA A 73 -4.40 -25.71 -13.03
C ALA A 73 -5.35 -26.87 -13.31
N ILE A 74 -6.38 -27.06 -12.49
CA ILE A 74 -7.41 -28.08 -12.69
C ILE A 74 -8.15 -27.83 -14.02
N PHE A 75 -8.53 -26.58 -14.29
CA PHE A 75 -9.18 -26.21 -15.55
C PHE A 75 -8.29 -26.54 -16.77
N MET A 76 -7.01 -26.18 -16.73
CA MET A 76 -6.07 -26.47 -17.82
C MET A 76 -5.88 -27.96 -18.05
N PHE A 77 -5.81 -28.75 -16.97
CA PHE A 77 -5.71 -30.21 -17.06
C PHE A 77 -6.94 -30.80 -17.78
N TRP A 78 -8.15 -30.44 -17.34
CA TRP A 78 -9.38 -30.93 -17.95
C TRP A 78 -9.56 -30.42 -19.38
N PHE A 79 -9.18 -29.18 -19.65
CA PHE A 79 -9.17 -28.63 -21.01
C PHE A 79 -8.26 -29.45 -21.93
N ALA A 80 -7.05 -29.79 -21.49
CA ALA A 80 -6.13 -30.61 -22.26
C ALA A 80 -6.67 -32.03 -22.52
N VAL A 81 -7.28 -32.66 -21.50
CA VAL A 81 -7.92 -33.98 -21.62
C VAL A 81 -9.09 -33.94 -22.60
N LEU A 82 -9.93 -32.91 -22.54
CA LEU A 82 -11.07 -32.77 -23.46
C LEU A 82 -10.61 -32.54 -24.90
N MET A 83 -9.61 -31.69 -25.10
CA MET A 83 -9.05 -31.39 -26.42
C MET A 83 -8.39 -32.62 -27.08
N HIS A 84 -7.57 -33.37 -26.35
CA HIS A 84 -6.88 -34.53 -26.92
C HIS A 84 -7.72 -35.81 -26.91
N GLY A 85 -8.60 -35.97 -25.92
CA GLY A 85 -9.41 -37.18 -25.74
C GLY A 85 -10.69 -37.19 -26.58
N LEU A 86 -11.50 -36.13 -26.50
CA LEU A 86 -12.82 -36.08 -27.15
C LEU A 86 -12.76 -35.49 -28.55
N LEU A 87 -11.97 -34.44 -28.75
CA LEU A 87 -11.86 -33.75 -30.04
C LEU A 87 -10.78 -34.35 -30.96
N GLY A 88 -9.99 -35.30 -30.45
CA GLY A 88 -8.97 -36.00 -31.23
C GLY A 88 -7.94 -35.08 -31.85
N LEU A 89 -7.62 -33.97 -31.19
CA LEU A 89 -6.64 -33.00 -31.67
C LEU A 89 -5.27 -33.68 -31.81
N GLY A 90 -4.88 -33.88 -33.07
CA GLY A 90 -3.57 -34.43 -33.40
C GLY A 90 -2.45 -33.44 -33.09
N LEU A 91 -1.21 -33.94 -33.12
CA LEU A 91 0.04 -33.19 -32.91
C LEU A 91 0.18 -31.93 -33.80
N GLN A 92 -0.62 -31.79 -34.85
CA GLN A 92 -0.66 -30.62 -35.73
C GLN A 92 -1.24 -29.37 -35.04
N GLN A 93 -2.13 -29.52 -34.05
CA GLN A 93 -2.82 -28.40 -33.37
C GLN A 93 -2.40 -28.22 -31.90
N TRP A 94 -1.22 -28.75 -31.55
CA TRP A 94 -0.69 -28.71 -30.19
C TRP A 94 -0.56 -27.29 -29.62
N TYR A 95 -0.36 -26.28 -30.48
CA TYR A 95 -0.20 -24.87 -30.12
C TYR A 95 -1.46 -24.23 -29.53
N VAL A 96 -2.64 -24.86 -29.67
CA VAL A 96 -3.90 -24.36 -29.09
C VAL A 96 -3.85 -24.42 -27.56
N VAL A 97 -3.23 -25.45 -26.99
CA VAL A 97 -3.11 -25.61 -25.53
C VAL A 97 -2.30 -24.48 -24.87
N PRO A 98 -1.08 -24.13 -25.31
CA PRO A 98 -0.35 -23.00 -24.75
C PRO A 98 -1.05 -21.66 -25.02
N GLY A 99 -1.73 -21.49 -26.16
CA GLY A 99 -2.51 -20.29 -26.44
C GLY A 99 -3.64 -20.05 -25.42
N VAL A 100 -4.42 -21.10 -25.12
CA VAL A 100 -5.45 -21.05 -24.07
C VAL A 100 -4.81 -20.94 -22.68
N GLY A 101 -3.67 -21.60 -22.46
CA GLY A 101 -2.90 -21.49 -21.21
C GLY A 101 -2.51 -20.05 -20.87
N LEU A 102 -2.06 -19.27 -21.85
CA LEU A 102 -1.74 -17.86 -21.65
C LEU A 102 -2.98 -17.04 -21.26
N MET A 103 -4.13 -17.30 -21.89
CA MET A 103 -5.39 -16.63 -21.54
C MET A 103 -5.86 -16.99 -20.13
N VAL A 104 -5.74 -18.26 -19.75
CA VAL A 104 -6.07 -18.73 -18.39
C VAL A 104 -5.13 -18.13 -17.36
N MET A 105 -3.82 -18.04 -17.64
CA MET A 105 -2.85 -17.38 -16.76
C MET A 105 -3.18 -15.91 -16.58
N TYR A 106 -3.48 -15.19 -17.67
CA TYR A 106 -3.87 -13.79 -17.60
C TYR A 106 -5.15 -13.59 -16.77
N GLY A 107 -6.17 -14.42 -17.01
CA GLY A 107 -7.40 -14.42 -16.21
C GLY A 107 -7.15 -14.74 -14.74
N CYS A 108 -6.30 -15.72 -14.44
CA CYS A 108 -5.91 -16.09 -13.08
C CYS A 108 -5.21 -14.93 -12.37
N PHE A 109 -4.28 -14.25 -13.04
CA PHE A 109 -3.61 -13.06 -12.50
C PHE A 109 -4.62 -11.95 -12.16
N HIS A 110 -5.56 -11.66 -13.07
CA HIS A 110 -6.58 -10.64 -12.85
C HIS A 110 -7.54 -11.02 -11.72
N TRP A 111 -7.88 -12.31 -11.60
CA TRP A 111 -8.73 -12.84 -10.54
C TRP A 111 -8.04 -12.75 -9.17
N ILE A 112 -6.77 -13.13 -9.08
CA ILE A 112 -5.95 -12.98 -7.86
C ILE A 112 -5.96 -11.51 -7.42
N ARG A 113 -5.61 -10.59 -8.34
CA ARG A 113 -5.58 -9.15 -8.04
C ARG A 113 -6.95 -8.63 -7.59
N HIS A 114 -8.03 -9.06 -8.22
CA HIS A 114 -9.38 -8.65 -7.84
C HIS A 114 -9.76 -9.13 -6.44
N ARG A 115 -9.45 -10.39 -6.09
CA ARG A 115 -9.73 -10.92 -4.73
C ARG A 115 -8.88 -10.25 -3.67
N GLN A 116 -7.59 -10.05 -3.93
CA GLN A 116 -6.68 -9.36 -3.02
C GLN A 116 -7.17 -7.93 -2.75
N HIS A 117 -7.49 -7.18 -3.79
CA HIS A 117 -8.00 -5.82 -3.66
C HIS A 117 -9.32 -5.75 -2.87
N HIS A 118 -10.26 -6.66 -3.16
CA HIS A 118 -11.54 -6.70 -2.44
C HIS A 118 -11.35 -7.07 -0.96
N PHE A 119 -10.45 -8.00 -0.65
CA PHE A 119 -10.11 -8.35 0.73
C PHE A 119 -9.43 -7.19 1.46
N PHE A 120 -8.49 -6.52 0.80
CA PHE A 120 -7.81 -5.34 1.32
C PHE A 120 -8.81 -4.24 1.70
N LEU A 121 -9.73 -3.87 0.80
CA LEU A 121 -10.72 -2.83 1.06
C LEU A 121 -11.68 -3.18 2.21
N ARG A 122 -12.03 -4.47 2.35
CA ARG A 122 -13.05 -4.91 3.30
C ARG A 122 -12.51 -5.15 4.71
N GLU A 123 -11.30 -5.71 4.83
CA GLU A 123 -10.76 -6.16 6.12
C GLU A 123 -9.53 -5.34 6.55
N VAL A 124 -8.54 -5.20 5.66
CA VAL A 124 -7.24 -4.60 6.01
C VAL A 124 -7.34 -3.09 6.14
N LEU A 125 -7.97 -2.43 5.16
CA LEU A 125 -8.10 -0.97 5.12
C LEU A 125 -8.81 -0.35 6.33
N PRO A 126 -9.97 -0.86 6.80
CA PRO A 126 -10.62 -0.28 7.98
C PRO A 126 -9.79 -0.44 9.26
N ALA A 127 -9.17 -1.61 9.47
CA ALA A 127 -8.28 -1.86 10.62
C ALA A 127 -7.05 -0.93 10.59
N LEU A 128 -6.45 -0.77 9.40
CA LEU A 128 -5.32 0.13 9.20
C LEU A 128 -5.72 1.59 9.45
N LYS A 129 -6.89 2.04 8.98
CA LYS A 129 -7.41 3.39 9.22
C LYS A 129 -7.74 3.66 10.69
N SER A 130 -8.14 2.66 11.46
CA SER A 130 -8.35 2.84 12.91
C SER A 130 -7.01 2.98 13.64
N GLU A 131 -6.02 2.15 13.31
CA GLU A 131 -4.71 2.22 13.94
C GLU A 131 -3.94 3.49 13.59
N LEU A 132 -3.96 3.89 12.32
CA LEU A 132 -3.34 5.15 11.89
C LEU A 132 -3.95 6.37 12.61
N ARG A 133 -5.28 6.36 12.83
CA ARG A 133 -5.95 7.42 13.59
C ARG A 133 -5.62 7.38 15.08
N ALA A 134 -5.54 6.20 15.68
CA ALA A 134 -5.18 6.05 17.08
C ALA A 134 -3.75 6.56 17.36
N ARG A 135 -2.84 6.38 16.40
CA ARG A 135 -1.42 6.68 16.53
C ARG A 135 -1.00 8.02 15.90
N GLY A 136 -1.92 8.73 15.23
CA GLY A 136 -1.64 9.99 14.54
C GLY A 136 -0.68 9.86 13.35
N ILE A 137 -0.48 8.65 12.81
CA ILE A 137 0.48 8.39 11.73
C ILE A 137 -0.13 8.80 10.38
N THR A 138 0.63 9.53 9.58
CA THR A 138 0.18 9.90 8.23
C THR A 138 0.25 8.70 7.27
N PRO A 139 -0.69 8.56 6.32
CA PRO A 139 -0.68 7.47 5.34
C PRO A 139 0.62 7.39 4.53
N TYR A 140 1.28 8.52 4.29
CA TYR A 140 2.55 8.61 3.57
C TYR A 140 3.73 8.10 4.41
N ALA A 141 3.74 8.33 5.72
CA ALA A 141 4.74 7.76 6.64
C ALA A 141 4.62 6.24 6.74
N LEU A 142 3.39 5.71 6.73
CA LEU A 142 3.19 4.26 6.63
C LEU A 142 3.72 3.71 5.30
N LEU A 143 3.43 4.39 4.19
CA LEU A 143 3.90 3.98 2.87
C LEU A 143 5.44 3.97 2.77
N SER A 144 6.11 4.98 3.32
CA SER A 144 7.57 5.03 3.34
C SER A 144 8.17 3.91 4.21
N GLY A 145 7.56 3.59 5.34
CA GLY A 145 7.97 2.48 6.20
C GLY A 145 7.77 1.12 5.53
N VAL A 146 6.57 0.85 5.01
CA VAL A 146 6.25 -0.42 4.32
C VAL A 146 7.17 -0.66 3.11
N ARG A 147 7.57 0.39 2.39
CA ARG A 147 8.49 0.29 1.25
C ARG A 147 9.87 -0.29 1.61
N GLN A 148 10.31 -0.14 2.86
CA GLN A 148 11.60 -0.65 3.32
C GLN A 148 11.57 -2.17 3.59
N HIS A 149 10.38 -2.77 3.70
CA HIS A 149 10.20 -4.19 4.00
C HIS A 149 9.73 -4.97 2.76
N ALA A 150 10.64 -5.73 2.15
CA ALA A 150 10.35 -6.53 0.95
C ALA A 150 9.25 -7.58 1.16
N GLU A 151 9.05 -8.02 2.39
CA GLU A 151 8.02 -8.98 2.79
C GLU A 151 6.60 -8.43 2.61
N LEU A 152 6.42 -7.12 2.76
CA LEU A 152 5.12 -6.44 2.67
C LEU A 152 4.77 -6.01 1.23
N ARG A 153 5.45 -6.54 0.22
CA ARG A 153 5.30 -6.09 -1.18
C ARG A 153 3.89 -6.26 -1.73
N THR A 154 3.19 -7.35 -1.38
CA THR A 154 1.80 -7.57 -1.81
C THR A 154 0.86 -6.52 -1.21
N LEU A 155 1.07 -6.18 0.05
CA LEU A 155 0.34 -5.14 0.77
C LEU A 155 0.70 -3.73 0.26
N LEU A 156 1.97 -3.49 -0.08
CA LEU A 156 2.46 -2.24 -0.66
C LEU A 156 1.75 -1.90 -1.98
N ASP A 157 1.57 -2.88 -2.86
CA ASP A 157 0.89 -2.68 -4.14
C ASP A 157 -0.54 -2.17 -3.97
N ASP A 158 -1.26 -2.64 -2.95
CA ASP A 158 -2.62 -2.19 -2.64
C ASP A 158 -2.62 -0.85 -1.87
N LEU A 159 -1.63 -0.62 -1.00
CA LEU A 159 -1.42 0.66 -0.30
C LEU A 159 -1.12 1.82 -1.25
N ILE A 160 -0.27 1.60 -2.26
CA ILE A 160 0.06 2.60 -3.29
C ILE A 160 -1.20 3.06 -4.03
N ARG A 161 -2.21 2.19 -4.20
CA ARG A 161 -3.47 2.56 -4.83
C ARG A 161 -4.37 3.37 -3.91
N TRP A 162 -4.28 3.17 -2.60
CA TRP A 162 -5.12 3.84 -1.61
C TRP A 162 -4.60 5.23 -1.19
N VAL A 163 -3.29 5.38 -0.99
CA VAL A 163 -2.67 6.65 -0.53
C VAL A 163 -2.97 7.87 -1.43
N PRO A 164 -3.01 7.76 -2.78
CA PRO A 164 -3.38 8.86 -3.67
C PRO A 164 -4.80 9.42 -3.40
N ASP A 165 -5.73 8.57 -2.98
CA ASP A 165 -7.12 8.97 -2.71
C ASP A 165 -7.32 9.56 -1.30
N ALA A 166 -6.36 9.34 -0.40
CA ALA A 166 -6.36 9.90 0.95
C ALA A 166 -5.81 11.34 1.01
N ALA A 167 -5.27 11.85 -0.10
CA ALA A 167 -4.86 13.24 -0.20
C ALA A 167 -6.08 14.15 0.03
N PRO A 168 -6.01 15.12 0.96
CA PRO A 168 -7.13 16.01 1.20
C PRO A 168 -7.43 16.81 -0.09
N ARG A 169 -8.63 16.62 -0.64
CA ARG A 169 -9.24 17.48 -1.67
C ARG A 169 -9.49 18.93 -1.19
N SER A 170 -8.86 19.38 -0.10
CA SER A 170 -9.03 20.73 0.45
C SER A 170 -8.12 21.78 -0.19
N LEU A 171 -7.24 21.42 -1.12
CA LEU A 171 -6.29 22.35 -1.76
C LEU A 171 -6.76 22.95 -3.10
N HIS A 172 -8.03 22.79 -3.47
CA HIS A 172 -8.57 23.37 -4.71
C HIS A 172 -9.81 24.26 -4.52
N ARG A 173 -10.09 24.72 -3.30
CA ARG A 173 -11.17 25.68 -3.06
C ARG A 173 -10.70 26.87 -2.23
N ARG A 174 -9.94 27.75 -2.88
CA ARG A 174 -9.69 29.19 -2.64
C ARG A 174 -8.49 29.49 -3.54
N SER A 175 -8.65 30.22 -4.63
CA SER A 175 -8.96 31.65 -4.69
C SER A 175 -8.98 32.10 -6.16
N PRO A 176 -9.42 33.32 -6.52
CA PRO A 176 -10.35 34.24 -5.87
C PRO A 176 -11.77 34.23 -6.50
#